data_AF-A0A8C5NP81-F1
#
_entry.id   AF-A0A8C5NP81-F1
#
_cell.length_a   1.000
_cell.length_b   1.000
_cell.length_c   1.000
_cell.angle_alpha   90.00
_cell.angle_beta   90.00
_cell.angle_gamma   90.00
#
_symmetry.space_group_name_H-M   'P 1'
#
loop_
_entity.id
_entity.type
_entity.pdbx_description
1 polymer ?
#
loop_
_entity_poly.entity_id
_entity_poly.type
_entity_poly.pdbx_seq_one_letter_code
_entity_poly.pdbx_strand_id
1 'polypeptide(L)'
;MLLLPLLLKATLLHLASGSYHPFHNGFYYNHIMNDNSDEQDKGISGTMGAGRLSQEAEVPLCLWVGWRPIIWWDVGPRGVRGNTSGILGGCSEEVVARGKIWGCPALDPDMPITPSFFPPVDYFSGSRLVVEASRDPVYSYNGANVTLPCRYRYEPDQGPKHKIRIKWSKVRDDYSKEQDVMVAVGKTYVAFGDFKGRAHIRQADEESWHGASLVISDVRLKDDGKFRCTVIDGLEDESDVVELRLQGIVFPYQPPRGQYRLNFHEAERVCQDQGAILANFNQLFQAWSEGLDWCNAGWLADGTVQYPIRLPRKPCGGVHLAPGIRSYGPRHRHLHRFDAFCFSSALKGEVFYLDRPAGMTLEEAKQSCQDAGAEIARVGQLYSAWKLAGLDRCNAGWLADGSVRYPIVTPRANCGPAEPGVRSFGFPRKGRFGVFCYRER
;
A
#
# COMPACT_ATOMS: atom_id res chain seq x y z
N MET A 1 66.36 23.59 -11.17
CA MET A 1 66.31 22.11 -11.05
C MET A 1 64.87 21.70 -11.30
N LEU A 2 64.54 21.48 -12.58
CA LEU A 2 64.22 20.15 -13.17
C LEU A 2 62.83 19.66 -12.70
N LEU A 3 61.76 19.96 -13.44
CA LEU A 3 61.24 19.27 -14.65
C LEU A 3 60.54 17.93 -14.36
N LEU A 4 59.24 17.91 -14.69
CA LEU A 4 58.31 16.83 -15.09
C LEU A 4 58.97 15.59 -15.77
N PRO A 5 58.30 14.41 -15.96
CA PRO A 5 56.92 14.29 -16.49
C PRO A 5 56.04 13.04 -16.19
N LEU A 6 54.76 13.22 -16.56
CA LEU A 6 53.78 12.33 -17.21
C LEU A 6 54.23 10.95 -17.74
N LEU A 7 53.32 9.96 -17.65
CA LEU A 7 52.87 9.03 -18.72
C LEU A 7 51.58 8.29 -18.23
N LEU A 8 50.34 8.58 -18.68
CA LEU A 8 49.62 8.12 -19.92
C LEU A 8 49.60 6.58 -20.05
N LYS A 9 48.45 5.86 -20.00
CA LYS A 9 47.32 5.77 -20.96
C LYS A 9 46.16 4.97 -20.30
N ALA A 10 44.86 5.36 -20.32
CA ALA A 10 43.87 5.23 -21.42
C ALA A 10 43.86 3.81 -22.04
N THR A 11 42.82 2.96 -21.97
CA THR A 11 41.44 2.98 -22.53
C THR A 11 40.85 1.59 -22.16
N LEU A 12 39.57 1.36 -21.88
CA LEU A 12 38.46 1.30 -22.86
C LEU A 12 37.11 1.12 -22.14
N LEU A 13 36.07 1.69 -22.75
CA LEU A 13 34.66 1.58 -22.41
C LEU A 13 34.15 0.13 -22.35
N HIS A 14 33.22 -0.14 -21.43
CA HIS A 14 31.99 -0.82 -21.82
C HIS A 14 30.78 -0.28 -21.05
N LEU A 15 29.78 0.14 -21.84
CA LEU A 15 28.42 0.47 -21.46
C LEU A 15 27.74 -0.67 -20.69
N ALA A 16 27.07 -0.34 -19.59
CA ALA A 16 25.88 -1.07 -19.14
C ALA A 16 24.96 -0.10 -18.39
N SER A 17 24.22 0.70 -19.16
CA SER A 17 22.94 1.27 -18.75
C SER A 17 21.96 0.12 -18.51
N GLY A 18 21.81 -0.30 -17.25
CA GLY A 18 20.79 -1.24 -16.82
C GLY A 18 19.72 -0.51 -16.03
N SER A 19 18.75 0.09 -16.73
CA SER A 19 17.51 0.58 -16.13
C SER A 19 16.73 -0.62 -15.60
N TYR A 20 16.84 -0.90 -14.30
CA TYR A 20 15.96 -1.85 -13.63
C TYR A 20 14.60 -1.20 -13.44
N HIS A 21 13.70 -1.41 -14.40
CA HIS A 21 12.26 -1.31 -14.16
C HIS A 21 11.83 -2.49 -13.28
N PRO A 22 11.16 -2.27 -12.13
CA PRO A 22 10.44 -3.33 -11.47
C PRO A 22 9.17 -3.62 -12.28
N PHE A 23 9.20 -4.69 -13.07
CA PHE A 23 7.99 -5.28 -13.61
C PHE A 23 7.18 -5.89 -12.46
N HIS A 24 6.09 -5.21 -12.08
CA HIS A 24 5.03 -5.79 -11.29
C HIS A 24 4.38 -6.93 -12.08
N ASN A 25 4.72 -8.17 -11.75
CA ASN A 25 3.88 -9.33 -12.02
C ASN A 25 3.47 -9.94 -10.68
N GLY A 26 2.38 -9.43 -10.12
CA GLY A 26 1.69 -10.03 -8.99
C GLY A 26 0.95 -11.28 -9.45
N PHE A 27 1.63 -12.42 -9.47
CA PHE A 27 0.97 -13.72 -9.44
C PHE A 27 0.85 -14.15 -7.98
N TYR A 28 -0.31 -13.86 -7.40
CA TYR A 28 -0.73 -14.36 -6.09
C TYR A 28 -0.92 -15.87 -6.16
N TYR A 29 0.05 -16.65 -5.67
CA TYR A 29 -0.20 -18.04 -5.30
C TYR A 29 -0.70 -18.08 -3.86
N ASN A 30 -2.03 -18.09 -3.70
CA ASN A 30 -2.68 -18.45 -2.45
C ASN A 30 -2.52 -19.96 -2.21
N HIS A 31 -1.43 -20.37 -1.56
CA HIS A 31 -1.41 -21.66 -0.88
C HIS A 31 -2.14 -21.48 0.46
N ILE A 32 -3.45 -21.72 0.43
CA ILE A 32 -4.24 -21.90 1.66
C ILE A 32 -3.80 -23.23 2.27
N MET A 33 -3.07 -23.17 3.37
CA MET A 33 -2.82 -24.36 4.20
C MET A 33 -4.10 -24.66 5.00
N ASN A 34 -4.68 -25.83 4.73
CA ASN A 34 -5.78 -26.40 5.50
C ASN A 34 -5.13 -27.41 6.48
N ASP A 35 -5.03 -27.06 7.76
CA ASP A 35 -4.55 -28.00 8.76
C ASP A 35 -5.70 -28.90 9.20
N ASN A 36 -5.63 -30.18 8.83
CA ASN A 36 -6.36 -31.24 9.50
C ASN A 36 -5.66 -31.48 10.85
N SER A 37 -6.38 -31.24 11.93
CA SER A 37 -6.01 -31.70 13.27
C SER A 37 -6.10 -33.22 13.33
N ASP A 38 -5.04 -33.85 13.84
CA ASP A 38 -4.98 -35.28 14.15
C ASP A 38 -6.09 -35.71 15.13
N GLU A 39 -6.80 -36.79 14.80
CA GLU A 39 -7.56 -37.59 15.76
C GLU A 39 -7.39 -39.09 15.47
N GLN A 40 -7.29 -39.85 16.57
CA GLN A 40 -6.76 -41.21 16.68
C GLN A 40 -7.62 -42.35 16.10
N ASP A 41 -6.90 -43.36 15.60
CA ASP A 41 -7.18 -44.79 15.43
C ASP A 41 -8.53 -45.37 15.94
N LYS A 42 -9.25 -46.06 15.03
CA LYS A 42 -9.97 -47.33 15.26
C LYS A 42 -10.48 -47.90 13.93
N GLY A 43 -9.96 -49.06 13.53
CA GLY A 43 -10.41 -49.77 12.33
C GLY A 43 -11.79 -50.40 12.46
N ILE A 44 -12.48 -50.55 11.32
CA ILE A 44 -13.46 -51.59 10.98
C ILE A 44 -13.51 -51.71 9.45
N SER A 45 -13.45 -52.96 8.99
CA SER A 45 -13.64 -53.44 7.62
C SER A 45 -15.07 -53.17 7.11
N GLY A 46 -15.23 -52.76 5.85
CA GLY A 46 -16.54 -52.62 5.20
C GLY A 46 -16.44 -52.40 3.69
N THR A 47 -16.88 -53.40 2.93
CA THR A 47 -17.00 -53.47 1.46
C THR A 47 -18.19 -52.70 0.87
N MET A 48 -18.15 -52.52 -0.47
CA MET A 48 -19.18 -52.02 -1.42
C MET A 48 -19.15 -50.50 -1.69
N GLY A 49 -19.27 -49.99 -2.92
CA GLY A 49 -19.65 -50.60 -4.20
C GLY A 49 -19.39 -49.66 -5.38
N ALA A 50 -19.42 -50.23 -6.58
CA ALA A 50 -19.15 -49.56 -7.84
C ALA A 50 -20.25 -48.54 -8.22
N GLY A 51 -19.84 -47.36 -8.69
CA GLY A 51 -20.73 -46.28 -9.12
C GLY A 51 -20.07 -45.35 -10.15
N ARG A 52 -20.05 -45.82 -11.40
CA ARG A 52 -20.15 -45.12 -12.69
C ARG A 52 -19.63 -43.67 -12.84
N LEU A 53 -18.59 -43.56 -13.67
CA LEU A 53 -18.15 -42.48 -14.58
C LEU A 53 -19.09 -41.27 -14.80
N SER A 54 -18.53 -40.05 -14.68
CA SER A 54 -18.87 -38.90 -15.52
C SER A 54 -17.68 -37.92 -15.61
N GLN A 55 -17.10 -37.94 -16.81
CA GLN A 55 -16.28 -36.99 -17.58
C GLN A 55 -15.65 -35.73 -16.97
N GLU A 56 -14.38 -35.61 -17.40
CA GLU A 56 -13.46 -34.47 -17.47
C GLU A 56 -14.06 -33.14 -17.96
N ALA A 57 -13.49 -32.05 -17.45
CA ALA A 57 -13.41 -30.78 -18.16
C ALA A 57 -11.98 -30.24 -18.01
N GLU A 58 -11.18 -30.46 -19.04
CA GLU A 58 -9.89 -29.81 -19.25
C GLU A 58 -10.08 -28.32 -19.60
N VAL A 59 -9.18 -27.49 -19.07
CA VAL A 59 -9.12 -26.04 -19.29
C VAL A 59 -8.03 -25.77 -20.34
N PRO A 60 -8.30 -25.12 -21.48
CA PRO A 60 -7.24 -24.69 -22.37
C PRO A 60 -6.77 -23.25 -22.06
N LEU A 61 -5.45 -23.10 -22.00
CA LEU A 61 -4.74 -21.83 -22.13
C LEU A 61 -5.08 -21.14 -23.47
N CYS A 62 -5.32 -19.83 -23.46
CA CYS A 62 -5.22 -19.00 -24.65
C CYS A 62 -4.28 -17.80 -24.44
N LEU A 63 -3.17 -17.85 -25.19
CA LEU A 63 -2.31 -16.72 -25.55
C LEU A 63 -3.07 -15.78 -26.49
N TRP A 64 -2.99 -14.49 -26.24
CA TRP A 64 -3.57 -13.45 -27.09
C TRP A 64 -2.63 -13.10 -28.26
N VAL A 65 -3.16 -13.14 -29.48
CA VAL A 65 -2.63 -12.38 -30.62
C VAL A 65 -3.80 -11.80 -31.41
N GLY A 66 -3.76 -10.49 -31.65
CA GLY A 66 -4.29 -9.90 -32.90
C GLY A 66 -5.79 -9.65 -33.03
N TRP A 67 -6.20 -8.45 -32.62
CA TRP A 67 -7.08 -7.51 -33.34
C TRP A 67 -7.96 -8.01 -34.50
N ARG A 68 -9.28 -8.10 -34.28
CA ARG A 68 -10.41 -7.44 -34.99
C ARG A 68 -11.74 -8.21 -34.75
N PRO A 69 -12.87 -7.58 -34.40
CA PRO A 69 -14.16 -8.27 -34.33
C PRO A 69 -14.81 -8.36 -35.72
N ILE A 70 -15.03 -9.58 -36.20
CA ILE A 70 -16.03 -9.93 -37.22
C ILE A 70 -17.32 -10.23 -36.46
N ILE A 71 -18.41 -9.58 -36.84
CA ILE A 71 -19.71 -9.86 -36.24
C ILE A 71 -20.40 -11.04 -36.95
N TRP A 72 -21.08 -11.90 -36.17
CA TRP A 72 -21.95 -12.98 -36.65
C TRP A 72 -23.41 -12.52 -36.82
N TRP A 73 -24.04 -12.93 -37.93
CA TRP A 73 -25.49 -12.99 -38.13
C TRP A 73 -25.91 -14.46 -38.25
N ASP A 74 -26.97 -14.87 -37.55
CA ASP A 74 -27.67 -16.13 -37.80
C ASP A 74 -28.75 -15.91 -38.86
N VAL A 75 -28.79 -16.77 -39.89
CA VAL A 75 -29.88 -16.86 -40.86
C VAL A 75 -30.31 -18.32 -40.99
N GLY A 76 -31.48 -18.64 -40.43
CA GLY A 76 -32.27 -19.84 -40.75
C GLY A 76 -33.28 -19.56 -41.87
N PRO A 77 -33.74 -20.59 -42.61
CA PRO A 77 -34.17 -20.45 -43.99
C PRO A 77 -35.63 -20.02 -44.09
N ARG A 78 -35.86 -18.79 -44.55
CA ARG A 78 -36.95 -18.41 -45.46
C ARG A 78 -36.73 -16.96 -45.91
N GLY A 79 -36.36 -16.79 -47.19
CA GLY A 79 -36.68 -15.59 -47.97
C GLY A 79 -36.10 -14.23 -47.53
N VAL A 80 -34.81 -14.01 -47.83
CA VAL A 80 -34.22 -12.78 -48.42
C VAL A 80 -34.50 -11.41 -47.75
N ARG A 81 -33.53 -10.91 -46.94
CA ARG A 81 -32.70 -9.69 -47.16
C ARG A 81 -31.73 -9.43 -45.98
N GLY A 82 -30.43 -9.25 -46.26
CA GLY A 82 -29.30 -9.04 -45.29
C GLY A 82 -29.26 -7.63 -44.65
N ASN A 83 -28.27 -7.19 -43.84
CA ASN A 83 -26.87 -7.60 -43.58
C ASN A 83 -26.31 -6.83 -42.34
N THR A 84 -25.31 -7.39 -41.61
CA THR A 84 -24.18 -6.74 -40.86
C THR A 84 -24.36 -5.54 -39.85
N SER A 85 -24.66 -5.79 -38.56
CA SER A 85 -23.96 -5.48 -37.27
C SER A 85 -22.90 -4.38 -37.03
N GLY A 86 -22.90 -3.77 -35.83
CA GLY A 86 -21.81 -2.98 -35.19
C GLY A 86 -22.18 -2.33 -33.83
N ILE A 87 -21.18 -2.08 -32.96
CA ILE A 87 -21.23 -1.78 -31.50
C ILE A 87 -21.30 -0.25 -31.15
N LEU A 88 -21.82 0.05 -29.95
CA LEU A 88 -21.65 1.26 -29.09
C LEU A 88 -22.27 2.60 -29.52
N GLY A 89 -22.76 3.30 -28.49
CA GLY A 89 -22.80 4.76 -28.46
C GLY A 89 -24.22 5.32 -28.49
N GLY A 90 -24.78 5.54 -27.31
CA GLY A 90 -25.98 6.34 -27.16
C GLY A 90 -25.76 7.75 -27.72
N CYS A 91 -26.77 8.26 -28.40
CA CYS A 91 -27.20 9.64 -28.22
C CYS A 91 -28.69 9.61 -27.91
N SER A 92 -28.94 10.17 -26.74
CA SER A 92 -30.19 10.52 -26.07
C SER A 92 -31.40 10.79 -26.96
N GLU A 93 -32.52 10.21 -26.55
CA GLU A 93 -33.81 10.90 -26.54
C GLU A 93 -33.63 12.28 -25.88
N GLU A 94 -33.91 13.35 -26.62
CA GLU A 94 -34.73 14.50 -26.20
C GLU A 94 -34.52 15.69 -27.15
N VAL A 95 -35.22 15.66 -28.28
CA VAL A 95 -35.84 16.87 -28.84
C VAL A 95 -37.25 16.48 -29.27
N VAL A 96 -38.14 16.28 -28.29
CA VAL A 96 -39.58 16.40 -28.54
C VAL A 96 -39.98 17.83 -28.19
N ALA A 97 -39.84 18.72 -29.16
CA ALA A 97 -40.65 19.93 -29.21
C ALA A 97 -40.67 20.49 -30.64
N ARG A 98 -41.82 20.24 -31.29
CA ARG A 98 -42.37 20.86 -32.51
C ARG A 98 -42.31 19.97 -33.74
N GLY A 99 -43.45 19.34 -34.01
CA GLY A 99 -43.71 18.58 -35.22
C GLY A 99 -43.42 19.39 -36.48
N LYS A 100 -42.59 18.82 -37.34
CA LYS A 100 -42.56 19.03 -38.79
C LYS A 100 -41.78 17.85 -39.38
N ILE A 101 -42.51 16.94 -40.02
CA ILE A 101 -41.93 15.93 -40.90
C ILE A 101 -41.37 16.70 -42.09
N TRP A 102 -40.04 16.87 -42.15
CA TRP A 102 -39.39 17.25 -43.40
C TRP A 102 -39.03 15.96 -44.10
N GLY A 103 -39.75 15.65 -45.16
CA GLY A 103 -39.38 14.55 -46.05
C GLY A 103 -37.98 14.80 -46.60
N CYS A 104 -37.13 13.77 -46.58
CA CYS A 104 -35.92 13.79 -47.38
C CYS A 104 -36.30 14.01 -48.85
N PRO A 105 -35.72 14.98 -49.57
CA PRO A 105 -35.91 15.04 -51.00
C PRO A 105 -35.33 13.77 -51.62
N ALA A 106 -36.09 13.12 -52.49
CA ALA A 106 -35.58 12.07 -53.34
C ALA A 106 -34.45 12.67 -54.19
N LEU A 107 -33.24 12.13 -54.05
CA LEU A 107 -32.11 12.51 -54.90
C LEU A 107 -32.34 11.90 -56.29
N ASP A 108 -32.46 12.79 -57.27
CA ASP A 108 -32.52 12.49 -58.70
C ASP A 108 -31.19 11.83 -59.13
N PRO A 109 -31.19 10.65 -59.77
CA PRO A 109 -29.96 9.90 -60.07
C PRO A 109 -29.02 10.55 -61.11
N ASP A 110 -29.39 11.69 -61.71
CA ASP A 110 -28.61 12.34 -62.78
C ASP A 110 -27.95 13.69 -62.39
N MET A 111 -27.79 14.00 -61.09
CA MET A 111 -27.13 15.25 -60.67
C MET A 111 -25.59 15.12 -60.64
N PRO A 112 -24.83 15.98 -61.36
CA PRO A 112 -23.37 15.90 -61.38
C PRO A 112 -22.76 16.27 -60.03
N ILE A 113 -21.82 15.42 -59.59
CA ILE A 113 -21.08 15.55 -58.34
C ILE A 113 -20.18 16.79 -58.43
N THR A 114 -20.54 17.88 -57.77
CA THR A 114 -19.66 19.04 -57.56
C THR A 114 -19.08 18.99 -56.15
N PRO A 115 -17.77 19.28 -55.95
CA PRO A 115 -17.09 19.09 -54.67
C PRO A 115 -17.29 20.27 -53.71
N SER A 116 -18.54 20.72 -53.53
CA SER A 116 -18.87 21.88 -52.69
C SER A 116 -19.99 21.64 -51.68
N PHE A 117 -20.37 20.38 -51.44
CA PHE A 117 -21.47 20.01 -50.53
C PHE A 117 -21.06 19.11 -49.36
N PHE A 118 -19.84 19.28 -48.85
CA PHE A 118 -19.54 18.86 -47.48
C PHE A 118 -19.35 20.12 -46.65
N PRO A 119 -20.23 20.46 -45.69
CA PRO A 119 -19.81 21.37 -44.63
C PRO A 119 -18.53 20.80 -44.01
N PRO A 120 -17.54 21.64 -43.63
CA PRO A 120 -16.37 21.13 -42.95
C PRO A 120 -16.85 20.27 -41.78
N VAL A 121 -16.37 19.04 -41.70
CA VAL A 121 -16.50 18.23 -40.50
C VAL A 121 -15.80 19.06 -39.44
N ASP A 122 -16.60 19.71 -38.59
CA ASP A 122 -16.11 20.41 -37.42
C ASP A 122 -15.58 19.31 -36.51
N TYR A 123 -14.31 18.96 -36.69
CA TYR A 123 -13.59 18.15 -35.71
C TYR A 123 -13.74 18.93 -34.41
N PHE A 124 -14.50 18.38 -33.47
CA PHE A 124 -14.57 18.89 -32.11
C PHE A 124 -13.13 19.06 -31.62
N SER A 125 -12.59 20.27 -31.74
CA SER A 125 -11.26 20.66 -31.26
C SER A 125 -11.39 20.99 -29.78
N GLY A 126 -11.99 20.07 -29.03
CA GLY A 126 -12.18 20.20 -27.60
C GLY A 126 -10.83 20.16 -26.91
N SER A 127 -10.51 21.23 -26.17
CA SER A 127 -9.45 21.23 -25.17
C SER A 127 -9.65 20.06 -24.20
N ARG A 128 -8.68 19.15 -24.12
CA ARG A 128 -8.71 17.99 -23.20
C ARG A 128 -8.05 18.36 -21.88
N LEU A 129 -8.76 18.20 -20.76
CA LEU A 129 -8.14 18.27 -19.43
C LEU A 129 -7.18 17.10 -19.23
N VAL A 130 -6.01 17.35 -18.64
CA VAL A 130 -5.02 16.33 -18.30
C VAL A 130 -4.58 16.55 -16.87
N VAL A 131 -4.63 15.51 -16.04
CA VAL A 131 -4.12 15.51 -14.67
C VAL A 131 -2.87 14.65 -14.62
N GLU A 132 -1.81 15.18 -14.01
CA GLU A 132 -0.54 14.49 -13.83
C GLU A 132 -0.15 14.49 -12.35
N ALA A 133 -0.01 13.30 -11.79
CA ALA A 133 0.52 13.06 -10.45
C ALA A 133 1.93 12.45 -10.50
N SER A 134 2.60 12.42 -9.34
CA SER A 134 3.88 11.70 -9.22
C SER A 134 3.66 10.20 -9.39
N ARG A 135 4.44 9.58 -10.27
CA ARG A 135 4.49 8.12 -10.43
C ARG A 135 5.23 7.43 -9.30
N ASP A 136 6.21 8.13 -8.72
CA ASP A 136 6.99 7.61 -7.60
C ASP A 136 6.28 7.90 -6.27
N PRO A 137 6.32 6.94 -5.31
CA PRO A 137 5.76 7.16 -3.99
C PRO A 137 6.44 8.32 -3.26
N VAL A 138 5.64 9.15 -2.60
CA VAL A 138 6.11 10.21 -1.71
C VAL A 138 6.37 9.62 -0.34
N TYR A 139 7.62 9.70 0.13
CA TYR A 139 8.00 9.21 1.45
C TYR A 139 7.88 10.29 2.52
N SER A 140 7.35 9.92 3.68
CA SER A 140 7.23 10.81 4.83
C SER A 140 7.39 10.06 6.16
N TYR A 141 7.25 10.74 7.28
CA TYR A 141 7.31 10.18 8.62
C TYR A 141 6.22 10.78 9.52
N ASN A 142 5.91 10.13 10.63
CA ASN A 142 4.81 10.54 11.50
C ASN A 142 5.06 11.93 12.09
N GLY A 143 4.07 12.79 11.87
CA GLY A 143 4.01 14.18 12.26
C GLY A 143 4.78 15.16 11.38
N ALA A 144 5.34 14.70 10.26
CA ALA A 144 5.89 15.58 9.25
C ALA A 144 4.77 16.36 8.52
N ASN A 145 5.17 17.37 7.76
CA ASN A 145 4.34 17.95 6.72
C ASN A 145 4.76 17.35 5.38
N VAL A 146 3.81 16.93 4.56
CA VAL A 146 4.07 16.34 3.24
C VAL A 146 3.24 17.06 2.18
N THR A 147 3.79 17.19 0.97
CA THR A 147 3.05 17.64 -0.20
C THR A 147 2.91 16.49 -1.19
N LEU A 148 1.68 16.16 -1.54
CA LEU A 148 1.36 15.22 -2.62
C LEU A 148 1.24 16.01 -3.93
N PRO A 149 2.19 15.82 -4.86
CA PRO A 149 2.23 16.60 -6.10
C PRO A 149 1.10 16.19 -7.04
N CYS A 150 0.35 17.17 -7.49
CA CYS A 150 -0.65 17.04 -8.55
C CYS A 150 -0.71 18.36 -9.32
N ARG A 151 -0.72 18.25 -10.66
CA ARG A 151 -0.85 19.37 -11.59
C ARG A 151 -1.85 19.01 -12.68
N TYR A 152 -2.45 20.02 -13.28
CA TYR A 152 -3.33 19.83 -14.42
C TYR A 152 -3.01 20.81 -15.55
N ARG A 153 -3.39 20.47 -16.78
CA ARG A 153 -3.23 21.32 -17.97
C ARG A 153 -4.26 20.96 -19.03
N TYR A 154 -4.45 21.84 -20.00
CA TYR A 154 -5.30 21.59 -21.16
C TYR A 154 -4.46 21.28 -22.40
N GLU A 155 -4.95 20.39 -23.24
CA GLU A 155 -4.36 20.09 -24.55
C GLU A 155 -5.43 20.27 -25.65
N PRO A 156 -5.33 21.27 -26.55
CA PRO A 156 -4.39 22.39 -26.52
C PRO A 156 -4.65 23.35 -25.35
N ASP A 157 -3.64 24.16 -25.00
CA ASP A 157 -3.69 25.05 -23.84
C ASP A 157 -4.65 26.22 -24.08
N GLN A 158 -5.91 26.04 -23.67
CA GLN A 158 -6.98 27.04 -23.80
C GLN A 158 -7.41 27.61 -22.43
N GLY A 159 -6.74 27.19 -21.36
CA GLY A 159 -7.13 27.54 -19.98
C GLY A 159 -8.48 26.97 -19.55
N PRO A 160 -8.87 27.19 -18.28
CA PRO A 160 -10.12 26.67 -17.74
C PRO A 160 -11.33 27.43 -18.29
N LYS A 161 -12.38 26.69 -18.70
CA LYS A 161 -13.63 27.29 -19.21
C LYS A 161 -14.59 27.65 -18.07
N HIS A 162 -14.53 26.91 -16.97
CA HIS A 162 -15.32 27.17 -15.77
C HIS A 162 -14.42 27.25 -14.53
N LYS A 163 -15.07 27.45 -13.37
CA LYS A 163 -14.37 27.49 -12.09
C LYS A 163 -13.92 26.08 -11.71
N ILE A 164 -12.61 25.86 -11.72
CA ILE A 164 -12.01 24.56 -11.39
C ILE A 164 -12.34 24.13 -9.95
N ARG A 165 -12.80 22.88 -9.83
CA ARG A 165 -12.99 22.19 -8.55
C ARG A 165 -11.97 21.06 -8.46
N ILE A 166 -11.18 21.07 -7.40
CA ILE A 166 -10.22 20.03 -7.07
C ILE A 166 -10.78 19.21 -5.92
N LYS A 167 -10.76 17.89 -6.06
CA LYS A 167 -11.13 16.95 -5.01
C LYS A 167 -9.96 16.01 -4.74
N TRP A 168 -9.61 15.88 -3.47
CA TRP A 168 -8.72 14.84 -2.98
C TRP A 168 -9.49 13.82 -2.17
N SER A 169 -9.23 12.54 -2.45
CA SER A 169 -9.78 11.41 -1.71
C SER A 169 -8.69 10.39 -1.40
N LYS A 170 -8.82 9.68 -0.27
CA LYS A 170 -7.97 8.55 0.09
C LYS A 170 -8.60 7.28 -0.46
N VAL A 171 -7.87 6.60 -1.33
CA VAL A 171 -8.27 5.33 -1.94
C VAL A 171 -8.23 4.24 -0.86
N ARG A 172 -9.23 3.36 -0.87
CA ARG A 172 -9.31 2.21 0.02
C ARG A 172 -9.15 0.92 -0.77
N ASP A 173 -8.49 -0.07 -0.17
CA ASP A 173 -8.22 -1.36 -0.81
C ASP A 173 -9.42 -2.32 -0.73
N ASP A 174 -10.42 -2.01 0.10
CA ASP A 174 -11.60 -2.86 0.37
C ASP A 174 -12.76 -2.66 -0.61
N TYR A 175 -12.51 -1.99 -1.75
CA TYR A 175 -13.53 -1.55 -2.72
C TYR A 175 -14.65 -0.68 -2.12
N SER A 176 -14.53 -0.24 -0.86
CA SER A 176 -15.48 0.68 -0.26
C SER A 176 -15.30 2.08 -0.83
N LYS A 177 -16.31 2.93 -0.60
CA LYS A 177 -16.27 4.31 -1.06
C LYS A 177 -15.02 5.01 -0.52
N GLU A 178 -14.28 5.66 -1.42
CA GLU A 178 -13.10 6.45 -1.07
C GLU A 178 -13.43 7.46 0.04
N GLN A 179 -12.46 7.69 0.93
CA GLN A 179 -12.63 8.66 2.00
C GLN A 179 -12.33 10.06 1.46
N ASP A 180 -13.30 10.96 1.51
CA ASP A 180 -13.06 12.36 1.15
C ASP A 180 -12.01 12.98 2.09
N VAL A 181 -10.98 13.60 1.50
CA VAL A 181 -9.88 14.24 2.23
C VAL A 181 -10.10 15.75 2.24
N MET A 182 -10.27 16.34 1.05
CA MET A 182 -10.44 17.78 0.89
C MET A 182 -11.07 18.12 -0.47
N VAL A 183 -11.82 19.22 -0.53
CA VAL A 183 -12.34 19.80 -1.77
C VAL A 183 -11.98 21.28 -1.82
N ALA A 184 -11.46 21.74 -2.94
CA ALA A 184 -11.11 23.14 -3.20
C ALA A 184 -11.81 23.66 -4.44
N VAL A 185 -12.22 24.93 -4.39
CA VAL A 185 -12.88 25.65 -5.49
C VAL A 185 -12.34 27.08 -5.51
N GLY A 186 -11.46 27.39 -6.45
CA GLY A 186 -10.68 28.64 -6.42
C GLY A 186 -9.79 28.73 -5.16
N LYS A 187 -9.86 29.83 -4.41
CA LYS A 187 -9.05 30.06 -3.18
C LYS A 187 -9.64 29.42 -1.92
N THR A 188 -10.87 28.92 -1.97
CA THR A 188 -11.55 28.33 -0.83
C THR A 188 -11.41 26.81 -0.85
N TYR A 189 -11.12 26.20 0.30
CA TYR A 189 -11.05 24.75 0.45
C TYR A 189 -11.68 24.29 1.77
N VAL A 190 -12.13 23.03 1.79
CA VAL A 190 -12.74 22.38 2.95
C VAL A 190 -12.12 21.00 3.08
N ALA A 191 -11.56 20.69 4.25
CA ALA A 191 -11.05 19.37 4.59
C ALA A 191 -12.10 18.56 5.37
N PHE A 192 -12.02 17.22 5.29
CA PHE A 192 -13.02 16.30 5.84
C PHE A 192 -12.41 15.28 6.81
N GLY A 193 -13.26 14.71 7.67
CA GLY A 193 -12.89 13.67 8.63
C GLY A 193 -11.66 14.02 9.47
N ASP A 194 -10.73 13.08 9.53
CA ASP A 194 -9.45 13.22 10.25
C ASP A 194 -8.48 14.23 9.63
N PHE A 195 -8.74 14.72 8.42
CA PHE A 195 -7.89 15.67 7.72
C PHE A 195 -8.26 17.13 8.00
N LYS A 196 -9.36 17.37 8.72
CA LYS A 196 -9.78 18.71 9.15
C LYS A 196 -8.65 19.43 9.90
N GLY A 197 -8.34 20.64 9.45
CA GLY A 197 -7.27 21.47 10.02
C GLY A 197 -5.85 21.07 9.63
N ARG A 198 -5.66 20.00 8.85
CA ARG A 198 -4.33 19.51 8.43
C ARG A 198 -4.14 19.46 6.92
N ALA A 199 -5.22 19.24 6.17
CA ALA A 199 -5.19 19.17 4.72
C ALA A 199 -5.56 20.50 4.07
N HIS A 200 -4.75 20.97 3.13
CA HIS A 200 -5.01 22.18 2.34
C HIS A 200 -4.34 22.11 0.97
N ILE A 201 -4.80 22.92 0.01
CA ILE A 201 -4.13 23.05 -1.29
C ILE A 201 -2.87 23.90 -1.12
N ARG A 202 -1.76 23.48 -1.74
CA ARG A 202 -0.58 24.33 -1.89
C ARG A 202 -0.94 25.49 -2.81
N GLN A 203 -0.90 26.71 -2.30
CA GLN A 203 -1.08 27.91 -3.14
C GLN A 203 0.06 27.93 -4.16
N ALA A 204 -0.30 28.03 -5.44
CA ALA A 204 0.68 28.28 -6.48
C ALA A 204 1.09 29.75 -6.42
N ASP A 205 2.39 30.03 -6.52
CA ASP A 205 2.86 31.37 -6.85
C ASP A 205 2.23 31.81 -8.18
N GLU A 206 1.97 33.11 -8.35
CA GLU A 206 1.19 33.69 -9.47
C GLU A 206 1.69 33.31 -10.88
N GLU A 207 2.87 32.70 -10.98
CA GLU A 207 3.59 32.34 -12.20
C GLU A 207 3.66 30.81 -12.46
N SER A 208 3.14 29.98 -11.55
CA SER A 208 3.25 28.52 -11.60
C SER A 208 1.92 27.86 -11.98
N TRP A 209 1.82 27.35 -13.21
CA TRP A 209 0.81 26.41 -13.72
C TRP A 209 -0.06 25.73 -12.67
N HIS A 210 -1.38 25.97 -12.71
CA HIS A 210 -2.45 25.02 -12.37
C HIS A 210 -2.13 24.02 -11.23
N GLY A 211 -1.81 24.54 -10.04
CA GLY A 211 -1.46 23.73 -8.88
C GLY A 211 -2.68 23.05 -8.24
N ALA A 212 -2.69 21.72 -8.21
CA ALA A 212 -3.68 20.90 -7.50
C ALA A 212 -3.06 20.10 -6.34
N SER A 213 -1.84 20.43 -5.95
CA SER A 213 -1.07 19.67 -4.96
C SER A 213 -1.66 19.79 -3.55
N LEU A 214 -1.78 18.66 -2.87
CA LEU A 214 -2.31 18.58 -1.51
C LEU A 214 -1.18 18.65 -0.49
N VAL A 215 -1.30 19.53 0.49
CA VAL A 215 -0.44 19.55 1.68
C VAL A 215 -1.19 18.89 2.82
N ILE A 216 -0.54 17.93 3.49
CA ILE A 216 -1.01 17.30 4.72
C ILE A 216 -0.01 17.62 5.82
N SER A 217 -0.46 18.33 6.84
CA SER A 217 0.30 18.59 8.06
C SER A 217 0.07 17.50 9.11
N ASP A 218 1.04 17.34 10.02
CA ASP A 218 0.99 16.34 11.10
C ASP A 218 0.54 14.96 10.58
N VAL A 219 1.31 14.41 9.64
CA VAL A 219 1.02 13.13 8.97
C VAL A 219 0.90 12.01 10.00
N ARG A 220 -0.17 11.23 9.98
CA ARG A 220 -0.42 10.17 10.96
C ARG A 220 -0.07 8.81 10.39
N LEU A 221 0.19 7.81 11.24
CA LEU A 221 0.42 6.42 10.80
C LEU A 221 -0.66 5.88 9.85
N LYS A 222 -1.93 6.24 10.11
CA LYS A 222 -3.09 5.87 9.29
C LYS A 222 -3.19 6.61 7.97
N ASP A 223 -2.35 7.61 7.72
CA ASP A 223 -2.38 8.39 6.47
C ASP A 223 -1.63 7.66 5.33
N ASP A 224 -0.79 6.65 5.62
CA ASP A 224 -0.15 5.79 4.60
C ASP A 224 -1.18 5.22 3.62
N GLY A 225 -0.88 5.27 2.33
CA GLY A 225 -1.73 4.74 1.28
C GLY A 225 -1.84 5.66 0.05
N LYS A 226 -2.81 5.35 -0.80
CA LYS A 226 -3.01 6.01 -2.08
C LYS A 226 -4.03 7.15 -1.98
N PHE A 227 -3.74 8.26 -2.63
CA PHE A 227 -4.56 9.46 -2.67
C PHE A 227 -4.87 9.82 -4.12
N ARG A 228 -6.15 10.01 -4.44
CA ARG A 228 -6.61 10.41 -5.75
C ARG A 228 -6.78 11.91 -5.80
N CYS A 229 -6.18 12.53 -6.81
CA CYS A 229 -6.39 13.92 -7.20
C CYS A 229 -7.37 13.95 -8.37
N THR A 230 -8.55 14.50 -8.18
CA THR A 230 -9.57 14.67 -9.23
C THR A 230 -9.74 16.15 -9.51
N VAL A 231 -9.57 16.56 -10.78
CA VAL A 231 -9.77 17.94 -11.24
C VAL A 231 -11.00 17.96 -12.12
N ILE A 232 -11.91 18.89 -11.84
CA ILE A 232 -13.23 18.98 -12.45
C ILE A 232 -13.42 20.38 -13.03
N ASP A 233 -13.72 20.46 -14.33
CA ASP A 233 -14.09 21.66 -15.08
C ASP A 233 -15.48 21.48 -15.71
N GLY A 234 -16.52 22.01 -15.05
CA GLY A 234 -17.89 21.84 -15.51
C GLY A 234 -18.34 20.38 -15.46
N LEU A 235 -18.40 19.74 -16.63
CA LEU A 235 -18.77 18.33 -16.81
C LEU A 235 -17.56 17.43 -17.13
N GLU A 236 -16.39 18.02 -17.40
CA GLU A 236 -15.15 17.28 -17.66
C GLU A 236 -14.43 17.00 -16.34
N ASP A 237 -14.11 15.73 -16.07
CA ASP A 237 -13.31 15.33 -14.93
C ASP A 237 -12.17 14.39 -15.33
N GLU A 238 -11.00 14.64 -14.76
CA GLU A 238 -9.83 13.77 -14.90
C GLU A 238 -9.18 13.54 -13.54
N SER A 239 -8.49 12.41 -13.40
CA SER A 239 -7.86 12.07 -12.13
C SER A 239 -6.59 11.25 -12.26
N ASP A 240 -5.72 11.42 -11.27
CA ASP A 240 -4.51 10.61 -11.12
C ASP A 240 -4.25 10.32 -9.63
N VAL A 241 -3.38 9.35 -9.33
CA VAL A 241 -3.17 8.83 -7.97
C VAL A 241 -1.72 9.03 -7.53
N VAL A 242 -1.54 9.59 -6.32
CA VAL A 242 -0.26 9.67 -5.62
C VAL A 242 -0.23 8.65 -4.50
N GLU A 243 0.85 7.89 -4.36
CA GLU A 243 1.06 7.03 -3.20
C GLU A 243 1.89 7.74 -2.12
N LEU A 244 1.39 7.79 -0.88
CA LEU A 244 2.11 8.24 0.30
C LEU A 244 2.60 7.02 1.09
N ARG A 245 3.91 6.95 1.33
CA ARG A 245 4.54 5.88 2.11
C ARG A 245 5.21 6.43 3.36
N LEU A 246 4.94 5.81 4.51
CA LEU A 246 5.63 6.16 5.75
C LEU A 246 6.90 5.34 5.92
N GLN A 247 8.00 6.04 6.18
CA GLN A 247 9.25 5.41 6.60
C GLN A 247 9.09 4.89 8.03
N GLY A 248 9.37 3.62 8.21
CA GLY A 248 9.11 2.94 9.47
C GLY A 248 9.68 1.53 9.53
N ILE A 249 9.19 0.77 10.50
CA ILE A 249 9.58 -0.60 10.77
C ILE A 249 8.37 -1.43 11.16
N VAL A 250 8.31 -2.65 10.63
CA VAL A 250 7.42 -3.71 11.11
C VAL A 250 8.13 -4.52 12.17
N PHE A 251 7.44 -4.78 13.28
CA PHE A 251 7.91 -5.65 14.34
C PHE A 251 6.83 -6.64 14.78
N PRO A 252 7.21 -7.89 15.11
CA PRO A 252 6.29 -8.85 15.69
C PRO A 252 5.99 -8.49 17.15
N TYR A 253 4.73 -8.65 17.54
CA TYR A 253 4.28 -8.43 18.91
C TYR A 253 3.55 -9.66 19.45
N GLN A 254 4.01 -10.13 20.61
CA GLN A 254 3.41 -11.21 21.39
C GLN A 254 3.04 -10.66 22.77
N PRO A 255 1.81 -10.87 23.27
CA PRO A 255 1.38 -10.35 24.56
C PRO A 255 1.98 -11.13 25.75
N PRO A 256 1.90 -10.59 26.98
CA PRO A 256 2.38 -11.25 28.20
C PRO A 256 1.78 -12.64 28.47
N ARG A 257 0.58 -12.90 27.93
CA ARG A 257 -0.15 -14.17 28.08
C ARG A 257 0.34 -15.29 27.16
N GLY A 258 1.37 -15.02 26.35
CA GLY A 258 1.98 -15.98 25.44
C GLY A 258 1.52 -15.84 23.99
N GLN A 259 1.98 -16.76 23.16
CA GLN A 259 1.74 -16.82 21.72
C GLN A 259 0.27 -17.12 21.38
N TYR A 260 -0.21 -16.54 20.27
CA TYR A 260 -1.53 -16.78 19.69
C TYR A 260 -2.70 -16.49 20.63
N ARG A 261 -2.62 -15.35 21.33
CA ARG A 261 -3.62 -14.95 22.32
C ARG A 261 -4.48 -13.74 21.90
N LEU A 262 -4.19 -13.09 20.77
CA LEU A 262 -4.88 -11.87 20.34
C LEU A 262 -5.88 -12.18 19.23
N ASN A 263 -7.15 -11.80 19.43
CA ASN A 263 -8.06 -11.63 18.30
C ASN A 263 -7.71 -10.35 17.51
N PHE A 264 -8.39 -10.08 16.40
CA PHE A 264 -8.04 -8.95 15.52
C PHE A 264 -8.14 -7.59 16.24
N HIS A 265 -9.21 -7.36 17.00
CA HIS A 265 -9.42 -6.10 17.71
C HIS A 265 -8.44 -5.91 18.87
N GLU A 266 -8.08 -7.01 19.55
CA GLU A 266 -7.03 -7.00 20.56
C GLU A 266 -5.67 -6.70 19.93
N ALA A 267 -5.37 -7.28 18.75
CA ALA A 267 -4.15 -7.03 18.00
C ALA A 267 -4.01 -5.56 17.56
N GLU A 268 -5.10 -4.96 17.07
CA GLU A 268 -5.16 -3.54 16.74
C GLU A 268 -4.86 -2.66 17.97
N ARG A 269 -5.51 -2.95 19.10
CA ARG A 269 -5.33 -2.19 20.34
C ARG A 269 -3.91 -2.31 20.89
N VAL A 270 -3.34 -3.51 20.95
CA VAL A 270 -1.97 -3.65 21.50
C VAL A 270 -0.93 -2.94 20.61
N CYS A 271 -1.09 -2.94 19.28
CA CYS A 271 -0.21 -2.15 18.43
C CYS A 271 -0.33 -0.65 18.77
N GLN A 272 -1.55 -0.12 18.95
CA GLN A 272 -1.78 1.27 19.36
C GLN A 272 -1.14 1.58 20.72
N ASP A 273 -1.31 0.69 21.70
CA ASP A 273 -0.69 0.83 23.03
C ASP A 273 0.85 0.90 22.92
N GLN A 274 1.44 0.21 21.93
CA GLN A 274 2.88 0.25 21.65
C GLN A 274 3.33 1.41 20.76
N GLY A 275 2.45 2.37 20.44
CA GLY A 275 2.78 3.52 19.57
C GLY A 275 2.86 3.16 18.09
N ALA A 276 2.11 2.14 17.67
CA ALA A 276 2.14 1.57 16.33
C ALA A 276 0.71 1.33 15.81
N ILE A 277 0.57 0.89 14.56
CA ILE A 277 -0.68 0.36 13.99
C ILE A 277 -0.44 -1.07 13.49
N LEU A 278 -1.50 -1.83 13.17
CA LEU A 278 -1.28 -3.08 12.44
C LEU A 278 -0.60 -2.80 11.11
N ALA A 279 0.41 -3.59 10.77
CA ALA A 279 1.10 -3.48 9.50
C ALA A 279 0.18 -3.88 8.35
N ASN A 280 0.30 -3.20 7.22
CA ASN A 280 -0.28 -3.68 5.96
C ASN A 280 0.66 -4.68 5.27
N PHE A 281 0.15 -5.36 4.24
CA PHE A 281 0.93 -6.36 3.51
C PHE A 281 2.21 -5.79 2.90
N ASN A 282 2.16 -4.61 2.28
CA ASN A 282 3.33 -4.00 1.65
C ASN A 282 4.43 -3.68 2.66
N GLN A 283 4.06 -3.21 3.86
CA GLN A 283 4.99 -2.99 4.97
C GLN A 283 5.62 -4.31 5.45
N LEU A 284 4.83 -5.38 5.60
CA LEU A 284 5.36 -6.70 5.97
C LEU A 284 6.29 -7.27 4.89
N PHE A 285 5.91 -7.13 3.62
CA PHE A 285 6.69 -7.56 2.47
C PHE A 285 8.04 -6.83 2.41
N GLN A 286 8.03 -5.51 2.58
CA GLN A 286 9.26 -4.74 2.69
C GLN A 286 10.11 -5.22 3.86
N ALA A 287 9.54 -5.38 5.06
CA ALA A 287 10.29 -5.85 6.22
C ALA A 287 10.92 -7.24 6.00
N TRP A 288 10.21 -8.17 5.35
CA TRP A 288 10.74 -9.47 4.96
C TRP A 288 11.90 -9.35 3.96
N SER A 289 11.75 -8.51 2.93
CA SER A 289 12.82 -8.24 1.95
C SER A 289 14.07 -7.63 2.60
N GLU A 290 13.90 -6.92 3.70
CA GLU A 290 14.97 -6.35 4.53
C GLU A 290 15.51 -7.32 5.60
N GLY A 291 15.03 -8.56 5.63
CA GLY A 291 15.59 -9.64 6.45
C GLY A 291 14.73 -10.09 7.62
N LEU A 292 13.48 -9.61 7.77
CA LEU A 292 12.56 -10.11 8.80
C LEU A 292 12.24 -11.59 8.57
N ASP A 293 12.58 -12.42 9.55
CA ASP A 293 12.23 -13.84 9.61
C ASP A 293 11.50 -14.12 10.93
N TRP A 294 10.23 -14.54 10.83
CA TRP A 294 9.38 -14.79 11.98
C TRP A 294 8.42 -15.95 11.72
N CYS A 295 8.49 -17.00 12.55
CA CYS A 295 7.74 -18.24 12.35
C CYS A 295 6.31 -18.21 12.91
N ASN A 296 5.94 -17.16 13.63
CA ASN A 296 4.61 -17.07 14.22
C ASN A 296 3.66 -16.30 13.29
N ALA A 297 2.48 -16.86 13.07
CA ALA A 297 1.39 -16.21 12.36
C ALA A 297 0.88 -14.98 13.14
N GLY A 298 0.74 -13.85 12.45
CA GLY A 298 0.27 -12.60 13.05
C GLY A 298 -0.76 -11.88 12.19
N TRP A 299 -1.65 -11.13 12.85
CA TRP A 299 -2.64 -10.28 12.20
C TRP A 299 -1.99 -9.12 11.42
N LEU A 300 -2.59 -8.78 10.28
CA LEU A 300 -2.35 -7.58 9.49
C LEU A 300 -3.59 -6.69 9.43
N ALA A 301 -3.41 -5.44 8.98
CA ALA A 301 -4.44 -4.40 8.99
C ALA A 301 -5.72 -4.76 8.18
N ASP A 302 -5.60 -5.60 7.16
CA ASP A 302 -6.72 -6.07 6.34
C ASP A 302 -7.52 -7.22 7.00
N GLY A 303 -7.05 -7.74 8.13
CA GLY A 303 -7.63 -8.89 8.82
C GLY A 303 -7.19 -10.23 8.24
N THR A 304 -6.15 -10.24 7.40
CA THR A 304 -5.42 -11.45 7.05
C THR A 304 -4.42 -11.82 8.15
N VAL A 305 -4.01 -13.09 8.13
CA VAL A 305 -3.01 -13.61 9.05
C VAL A 305 -1.87 -14.19 8.24
N GLN A 306 -0.65 -13.70 8.47
CA GLN A 306 0.50 -14.02 7.64
C GLN A 306 1.77 -14.15 8.50
N TYR A 307 2.85 -14.72 7.96
CA TYR A 307 4.16 -14.72 8.60
C TYR A 307 5.32 -14.80 7.59
N PRO A 308 6.40 -14.00 7.77
CA PRO A 308 7.52 -13.93 6.84
C PRO A 308 8.60 -14.99 7.15
N ILE A 309 8.98 -15.80 6.17
CA ILE A 309 10.07 -16.78 6.27
C ILE A 309 11.18 -16.45 5.29
N ARG A 310 12.36 -16.13 5.81
CA ARG A 310 13.59 -15.93 5.03
C ARG A 310 14.36 -17.24 4.86
N LEU A 311 14.44 -18.03 5.94
CA LEU A 311 15.13 -19.32 5.96
C LEU A 311 14.12 -20.46 6.16
N PRO A 312 13.80 -21.22 5.09
CA PRO A 312 12.88 -22.36 5.15
C PRO A 312 13.33 -23.40 6.18
N ARG A 313 12.39 -23.85 7.01
CA ARG A 313 12.67 -24.82 8.09
C ARG A 313 11.43 -25.61 8.46
N LYS A 314 11.63 -26.86 8.92
CA LYS A 314 10.55 -27.80 9.26
C LYS A 314 9.40 -27.19 10.08
N PRO A 315 9.64 -26.50 11.22
CA PRO A 315 8.53 -25.97 12.03
C PRO A 315 7.78 -24.79 11.40
N CYS A 316 8.25 -24.24 10.27
CA CYS A 316 7.75 -23.01 9.67
C CYS A 316 7.25 -23.22 8.24
N GLY A 317 6.55 -24.33 7.99
CA GLY A 317 6.00 -24.70 6.68
C GLY A 317 6.85 -25.69 5.89
N GLY A 318 7.98 -26.16 6.43
CA GLY A 318 8.82 -27.17 5.77
C GLY A 318 10.06 -26.62 5.08
N VAL A 319 10.98 -27.52 4.73
CA VAL A 319 12.28 -27.20 4.11
C VAL A 319 12.21 -27.06 2.59
N HIS A 320 11.14 -27.57 1.97
CA HIS A 320 10.99 -27.60 0.50
C HIS A 320 10.27 -26.37 -0.07
N LEU A 321 9.81 -25.45 0.77
CA LEU A 321 9.15 -24.23 0.31
C LEU A 321 10.17 -23.09 0.11
N ALA A 322 10.03 -22.34 -0.98
CA ALA A 322 10.86 -21.16 -1.25
C ALA A 322 10.61 -20.05 -0.21
N PRO A 323 11.61 -19.24 0.17
CA PRO A 323 11.43 -18.08 1.05
C PRO A 323 10.27 -17.18 0.61
N GLY A 324 9.56 -16.59 1.57
CA GLY A 324 8.42 -15.72 1.27
C GLY A 324 7.51 -15.50 2.48
N ILE A 325 6.47 -14.70 2.27
CA ILE A 325 5.39 -14.54 3.23
C ILE A 325 4.38 -15.66 3.05
N ARG A 326 4.12 -16.39 4.13
CA ARG A 326 3.08 -17.41 4.19
C ARG A 326 1.78 -16.76 4.65
N SER A 327 0.68 -17.16 4.02
CA SER A 327 -0.62 -16.59 4.30
C SER A 327 -1.61 -17.66 4.73
N TYR A 328 -2.31 -17.37 5.81
CA TYR A 328 -3.51 -18.07 6.23
C TYR A 328 -4.78 -17.42 5.67
N GLY A 329 -4.64 -16.33 4.90
CA GLY A 329 -5.75 -15.57 4.34
C GLY A 329 -6.56 -14.81 5.41
N PRO A 330 -7.76 -14.31 5.05
CA PRO A 330 -8.68 -13.66 5.98
C PRO A 330 -9.14 -14.65 7.07
N ARG A 331 -9.13 -14.19 8.33
CA ARG A 331 -9.54 -15.01 9.49
C ARG A 331 -10.66 -14.33 10.28
N HIS A 332 -11.41 -15.12 11.04
CA HIS A 332 -12.53 -14.59 11.81
C HIS A 332 -12.06 -13.66 12.93
N ARG A 333 -12.38 -12.37 12.81
CA ARG A 333 -11.83 -11.27 13.62
C ARG A 333 -12.09 -11.40 15.13
N HIS A 334 -13.13 -12.13 15.54
CA HIS A 334 -13.48 -12.31 16.95
C HIS A 334 -13.08 -13.67 17.54
N LEU A 335 -12.96 -14.72 16.72
CA LEU A 335 -12.86 -16.11 17.20
C LEU A 335 -11.43 -16.61 17.15
N HIS A 336 -10.73 -16.31 16.05
CA HIS A 336 -9.37 -16.77 15.86
C HIS A 336 -8.39 -15.91 16.65
N ARG A 337 -7.29 -16.52 17.08
CA ARG A 337 -6.27 -15.86 17.90
C ARG A 337 -4.89 -16.11 17.32
N PHE A 338 -4.11 -15.04 17.21
CA PHE A 338 -2.77 -15.03 16.64
C PHE A 338 -1.89 -14.01 17.37
N ASP A 339 -0.67 -13.82 16.91
CA ASP A 339 0.18 -12.68 17.31
C ASP A 339 -0.19 -11.46 16.44
N ALA A 340 0.59 -10.38 16.49
CA ALA A 340 0.38 -9.21 15.65
C ALA A 340 1.69 -8.78 14.97
N PHE A 341 1.59 -8.26 13.74
CA PHE A 341 2.66 -7.47 13.14
C PHE A 341 2.28 -6.00 13.24
N CYS A 342 3.06 -5.24 13.99
CA CYS A 342 2.83 -3.83 14.21
C CYS A 342 3.81 -3.00 13.38
N PHE A 343 3.35 -1.88 12.83
CA PHE A 343 4.14 -0.89 12.11
C PHE A 343 4.27 0.40 12.93
N SER A 344 5.51 0.83 13.15
CA SER A 344 5.86 2.11 13.78
C SER A 344 6.73 2.92 12.82
N SER A 345 6.64 4.25 12.88
CA SER A 345 7.41 5.16 12.03
C SER A 345 8.63 5.74 12.74
N ALA A 346 9.35 6.63 12.06
CA ALA A 346 10.30 7.54 12.71
C ALA A 346 9.67 8.29 13.90
N LEU A 347 10.48 8.50 14.94
CA LEU A 347 10.10 9.15 16.19
C LEU A 347 10.30 10.66 16.12
N LYS A 348 9.42 11.42 16.77
CA LYS A 348 9.63 12.87 17.02
C LYS A 348 10.66 13.13 18.13
N GLY A 349 10.91 12.13 18.96
CA GLY A 349 11.80 12.19 20.11
C GLY A 349 13.00 11.26 20.02
N GLU A 350 13.61 11.01 21.17
CA GLU A 350 14.74 10.09 21.31
C GLU A 350 14.45 9.00 22.35
N VAL A 351 15.01 7.82 22.11
CA VAL A 351 15.04 6.73 23.09
C VAL A 351 16.44 6.65 23.68
N PHE A 352 16.54 6.72 25.00
CA PHE A 352 17.80 6.62 25.73
C PHE A 352 17.70 5.56 26.83
N TYR A 353 18.85 5.10 27.34
CA TYR A 353 18.93 4.02 28.31
C TYR A 353 19.42 4.55 29.66
N LEU A 354 18.72 4.17 30.73
CA LEU A 354 19.13 4.43 32.11
C LEU A 354 19.42 3.10 32.81
N ASP A 355 20.41 3.11 33.70
CA ASP A 355 20.81 1.95 34.48
C ASP A 355 21.13 2.33 35.92
N ARG A 356 21.10 1.34 36.81
CA ARG A 356 21.59 1.44 38.19
C ARG A 356 22.47 0.23 38.49
N PRO A 357 23.49 0.32 39.36
CA PRO A 357 24.37 -0.81 39.67
C PRO A 357 23.64 -2.10 40.10
N ALA A 358 22.52 -1.98 40.80
CA ALA A 358 21.68 -3.11 41.22
C ALA A 358 20.58 -3.49 40.21
N GLY A 359 20.50 -2.81 39.07
CA GLY A 359 19.34 -2.79 38.19
C GLY A 359 18.09 -2.21 38.86
N MET A 360 16.97 -2.20 38.13
CA MET A 360 15.68 -1.69 38.58
C MET A 360 14.57 -2.70 38.32
N THR A 361 13.56 -2.72 39.19
CA THR A 361 12.25 -3.32 38.92
C THR A 361 11.46 -2.45 37.94
N LEU A 362 10.37 -2.96 37.36
CA LEU A 362 9.55 -2.21 36.40
C LEU A 362 9.02 -0.88 36.98
N GLU A 363 8.60 -0.86 38.23
CA GLU A 363 8.08 0.36 38.85
C GLU A 363 9.20 1.37 39.16
N GLU A 364 10.36 0.91 39.64
CA GLU A 364 11.55 1.78 39.80
C GLU A 364 12.05 2.32 38.45
N ALA A 365 11.94 1.52 37.40
CA ALA A 365 12.31 1.89 36.04
C ALA A 365 11.38 2.99 35.48
N LYS A 366 10.07 2.86 35.67
CA LYS A 366 9.08 3.91 35.32
C LYS A 366 9.39 5.21 36.04
N GLN A 367 9.62 5.14 37.36
CA GLN A 367 9.95 6.31 38.16
C GLN A 367 11.25 6.97 37.69
N SER A 368 12.28 6.17 37.36
CA SER A 368 13.56 6.70 36.88
C SER A 368 13.45 7.44 35.55
N CYS A 369 12.57 7.00 34.63
CA CYS A 369 12.29 7.77 33.42
C CYS A 369 11.57 9.09 33.76
N GLN A 370 10.58 9.05 34.66
CA GLN A 370 9.84 10.24 35.08
C GLN A 370 10.75 11.29 35.75
N ASP A 371 11.63 10.84 36.64
CA ASP A 371 12.63 11.70 37.31
C ASP A 371 13.57 12.37 36.29
N ALA A 372 13.78 11.74 35.12
CA ALA A 372 14.55 12.28 34.01
C ALA A 372 13.72 13.13 33.01
N GLY A 373 12.46 13.44 33.33
CA GLY A 373 11.56 14.18 32.43
C GLY A 373 11.17 13.41 31.17
N ALA A 374 11.08 12.08 31.28
CA ALA A 374 10.77 11.17 30.18
C ALA A 374 9.73 10.13 30.60
N GLU A 375 9.19 9.40 29.64
CA GLU A 375 8.33 8.25 29.90
C GLU A 375 9.08 6.95 29.63
N ILE A 376 8.65 5.83 30.23
CA ILE A 376 9.21 4.52 29.85
C ILE A 376 8.87 4.24 28.38
N ALA A 377 9.87 3.82 27.60
CA ALA A 377 9.72 3.64 26.17
C ALA A 377 8.77 2.48 25.85
N ARG A 378 7.94 2.68 24.83
CA ARG A 378 7.07 1.65 24.25
C ARG A 378 7.87 0.75 23.32
N VAL A 379 7.34 -0.45 23.03
CA VAL A 379 8.00 -1.40 22.13
C VAL A 379 8.20 -0.80 20.75
N GLY A 380 7.20 -0.14 20.17
CA GLY A 380 7.32 0.48 18.85
C GLY A 380 8.42 1.55 18.80
N GLN A 381 8.59 2.32 19.89
CA GLN A 381 9.65 3.31 20.01
C GLN A 381 11.04 2.66 20.04
N LEU A 382 11.20 1.55 20.76
CA LEU A 382 12.47 0.81 20.77
C LEU A 382 12.83 0.30 19.37
N TYR A 383 11.88 -0.30 18.63
CA TYR A 383 12.13 -0.78 17.26
C TYR A 383 12.45 0.35 16.30
N SER A 384 11.73 1.48 16.37
CA SER A 384 12.01 2.65 15.56
C SER A 384 13.40 3.22 15.85
N ALA A 385 13.79 3.34 17.13
CA ALA A 385 15.10 3.82 17.51
C ALA A 385 16.22 2.87 17.06
N TRP A 386 16.02 1.56 17.18
CA TRP A 386 16.98 0.56 16.68
C TRP A 386 17.19 0.67 15.17
N LYS A 387 16.10 0.67 14.39
CA LYS A 387 16.18 0.60 12.92
C LYS A 387 16.54 1.93 12.26
N LEU A 388 15.98 3.04 12.75
CA LEU A 388 16.06 4.34 12.09
C LEU A 388 17.08 5.28 12.74
N ALA A 389 17.36 5.12 14.04
CA ALA A 389 18.33 5.94 14.76
C ALA A 389 19.61 5.16 15.16
N GLY A 390 19.70 3.87 14.81
CA GLY A 390 20.89 3.04 15.08
C GLY A 390 21.13 2.76 16.56
N LEU A 391 20.07 2.71 17.40
CA LEU A 391 20.21 2.42 18.82
C LEU A 391 20.76 0.99 19.04
N ASP A 392 21.98 0.90 19.56
CA ASP A 392 22.69 -0.35 19.83
C ASP A 392 23.08 -0.48 21.31
N ARG A 393 22.48 -1.45 22.00
CA ARG A 393 22.69 -1.75 23.43
C ARG A 393 22.55 -3.24 23.71
N CYS A 394 23.54 -3.81 24.39
CA CYS A 394 23.57 -5.23 24.79
C CYS A 394 22.95 -5.49 26.17
N ASN A 395 22.71 -4.43 26.94
CA ASN A 395 22.08 -4.54 28.24
C ASN A 395 20.56 -4.56 28.07
N ALA A 396 19.92 -5.54 28.72
CA ALA A 396 18.48 -5.68 28.74
C ALA A 396 17.83 -4.61 29.60
N GLY A 397 16.72 -4.05 29.11
CA GLY A 397 15.99 -3.00 29.79
C GLY A 397 14.47 -3.19 29.70
N TRP A 398 13.79 -2.66 30.73
CA TRP A 398 12.34 -2.62 30.78
C TRP A 398 11.75 -1.70 29.71
N LEU A 399 10.57 -2.10 29.23
CA LEU A 399 9.68 -1.32 28.38
C LEU A 399 8.30 -1.16 29.03
N ALA A 400 7.50 -0.26 28.48
CA ALA A 400 6.18 0.10 28.99
C ALA A 400 5.21 -1.08 29.13
N ASP A 401 5.30 -2.09 28.25
CA ASP A 401 4.47 -3.30 28.27
C ASP A 401 4.90 -4.33 29.32
N GLY A 402 5.96 -4.04 30.09
CA GLY A 402 6.55 -4.95 31.07
C GLY A 402 7.41 -6.05 30.42
N SER A 403 7.69 -5.97 29.12
CA SER A 403 8.71 -6.81 28.50
C SER A 403 10.11 -6.26 28.78
N VAL A 404 11.09 -7.16 28.70
CA VAL A 404 12.50 -6.82 28.82
C VAL A 404 13.19 -7.14 27.51
N ARG A 405 13.78 -6.12 26.87
CA ARG A 405 14.36 -6.23 25.53
C ARG A 405 15.71 -5.52 25.43
N TYR A 406 16.45 -5.79 24.37
CA TYR A 406 17.66 -5.03 24.02
C TYR A 406 17.91 -5.02 22.50
N PRO A 407 18.27 -3.86 21.91
CA PRO A 407 18.48 -3.72 20.47
C PRO A 407 19.95 -3.91 20.06
N ILE A 408 20.22 -4.72 19.04
CA ILE A 408 21.56 -4.93 18.48
C ILE A 408 21.56 -4.55 17.00
N VAL A 409 22.31 -3.50 16.64
CA VAL A 409 22.58 -3.08 15.26
C VAL A 409 23.82 -3.79 14.73
N THR A 410 24.88 -3.86 15.53
CA THR A 410 26.14 -4.52 15.16
C THR A 410 26.31 -5.79 16.00
N PRO A 411 26.09 -6.98 15.41
CA PRO A 411 26.22 -8.25 16.13
C PRO A 411 27.62 -8.43 16.71
N ARG A 412 27.68 -8.92 17.95
CA ARG A 412 28.92 -9.14 18.69
C ARG A 412 28.80 -10.33 19.64
N ALA A 413 29.94 -10.91 19.99
CA ALA A 413 30.00 -12.01 20.96
C ALA A 413 29.30 -11.61 22.28
N ASN A 414 28.61 -12.56 22.91
CA ASN A 414 27.85 -12.40 24.16
C ASN A 414 26.58 -11.53 24.12
N CYS A 415 26.21 -10.98 22.95
CA CYS A 415 25.02 -10.15 22.80
C CYS A 415 23.92 -10.81 21.95
N GLY A 416 23.96 -12.14 21.85
CA GLY A 416 22.99 -12.94 21.09
C GLY A 416 23.55 -13.46 19.76
N PRO A 417 22.65 -13.89 18.85
CA PRO A 417 23.02 -14.45 17.54
C PRO A 417 23.76 -13.46 16.64
N ALA A 418 24.41 -13.97 15.59
CA ALA A 418 25.19 -13.20 14.62
C ALA A 418 24.35 -12.35 13.63
N GLU A 419 23.11 -12.00 14.00
CA GLU A 419 22.21 -11.19 13.18
C GLU A 419 21.77 -9.94 13.97
N PRO A 420 21.57 -8.78 13.30
CA PRO A 420 20.97 -7.61 13.92
C PRO A 420 19.52 -7.90 14.37
N GLY A 421 19.06 -7.22 15.41
CA GLY A 421 17.67 -7.32 15.85
C GLY A 421 17.43 -6.84 17.27
N VAL A 422 16.16 -6.63 17.58
CA VAL A 422 15.70 -6.45 18.97
C VAL A 422 15.47 -7.82 19.58
N ARG A 423 16.18 -8.11 20.67
CA ARG A 423 16.11 -9.36 21.41
C ARG A 423 15.21 -9.19 22.63
N SER A 424 14.60 -10.28 23.09
CA SER A 424 13.59 -10.24 24.16
C SER A 424 13.83 -11.35 25.17
N PHE A 425 13.75 -11.01 26.46
CA PHE A 425 13.65 -11.96 27.57
C PHE A 425 12.19 -12.27 27.95
N GLY A 426 11.23 -11.80 27.13
CA GLY A 426 9.81 -11.95 27.40
C GLY A 426 9.34 -11.03 28.54
N PHE A 427 8.47 -11.56 29.39
CA PHE A 427 7.79 -10.83 30.47
C PHE A 427 8.17 -11.43 31.83
N PRO A 428 9.38 -11.14 32.34
CA PRO A 428 9.84 -11.71 33.60
C PRO A 428 9.00 -11.21 34.78
N ARG A 429 8.53 -12.13 35.65
CA ARG A 429 7.77 -11.77 36.87
C ARG A 429 8.64 -11.13 37.96
N LYS A 430 9.93 -11.46 37.96
CA LYS A 430 10.95 -10.96 38.90
C LYS A 430 12.24 -10.73 38.12
N GLY A 431 13.00 -9.72 38.51
CA GLY A 431 14.27 -9.39 37.87
C GLY A 431 14.60 -7.92 38.05
N ARG A 432 15.87 -7.58 37.89
CA ARG A 432 16.35 -6.21 37.92
C ARG A 432 17.14 -5.95 36.63
N PHE A 433 16.71 -4.96 35.87
CA PHE A 433 17.24 -4.62 34.54
C PHE A 433 17.39 -3.10 34.44
N GLY A 434 18.04 -2.59 33.39
CA GLY A 434 17.96 -1.16 33.10
C GLY A 434 16.59 -0.78 32.54
N VAL A 435 16.49 0.39 31.96
CA VAL A 435 15.24 0.88 31.35
C VAL A 435 15.53 1.70 30.10
N PHE A 436 14.68 1.53 29.09
CA PHE A 436 14.64 2.46 27.96
C PHE A 436 13.59 3.52 28.24
N CYS A 437 13.98 4.79 28.15
CA CYS A 437 13.10 5.94 28.31
C CYS A 437 12.94 6.66 26.97
N TYR A 438 11.78 7.28 26.75
CA TYR A 438 11.47 8.09 25.58
C TYR A 438 11.16 9.52 26.00
N ARG A 439 11.75 10.49 25.28
CA ARG A 439 11.47 11.91 25.46
C ARG A 439 11.17 12.53 24.10
N GLU A 440 10.00 13.16 23.99
CA GLU A 440 9.63 13.97 22.81
C GLU A 440 10.48 15.25 22.76
N ARG A 441 10.87 15.68 21.56
CA ARG A 441 11.72 16.86 21.33
C ARG A 441 10.91 18.10 21.01
#